data_AF-A0A958PVU7-F1
#
_entry.id   AF-A0A958PVU7-F1
#
_cell.length_a   1.000
_cell.length_b   1.000
_cell.length_c   1.000
_cell.angle_alpha   90.00
_cell.angle_beta   90.00
_cell.angle_gamma   90.00
#
_symmetry.space_group_name_H-M   'P 1'
#
loop_
_entity.id
_entity.type
_entity.pdbx_description
1 polymer ?
#
loop_
_entity_poly.entity_id
_entity_poly.type
_entity_poly.pdbx_seq_one_letter_code
_entity_poly.pdbx_strand_id
1 'polypeptide(L)'
;NRWAVLFGIATIVVFLMANSQSGFSEERPKPNSLVYFFDSDAKEAYWATYDKIPDAWTDTYFNQPNDTVNALKTVFGSKYGTAFTKTQKTYIKPIKEPFIEVHNDTIINDLRYLSVYVSPQRLVNRYEVFAKEKYHFKSLKVNGTTFNTESLFTNDSYRICNYFVARDKYLEIEFSVPASEEVTLNFFEISYDLLDNDLYDVKPRSKDMIPKPFVVNDAVIIKKSWSSSNDPHENP
;
A
#
# COMPACT_ATOMS: atom_id res chain seq x y z
N ASN A 1 -18.64 50.99 -15.03
CA ASN A 1 -18.73 49.63 -14.44
C ASN A 1 -18.89 49.65 -12.90
N ARG A 2 -19.89 50.35 -12.35
CA ARG A 2 -20.08 50.47 -10.88
C ARG A 2 -20.59 49.18 -10.23
N TRP A 3 -21.42 48.43 -10.94
CA TRP A 3 -21.90 47.11 -10.53
C TRP A 3 -20.78 46.08 -10.42
N ALA A 4 -19.81 46.11 -11.32
CA ALA A 4 -18.65 45.20 -11.27
C ALA A 4 -17.81 45.41 -10.00
N VAL A 5 -17.59 46.68 -9.59
CA VAL A 5 -16.88 46.99 -8.34
C VAL A 5 -17.68 46.52 -7.13
N LEU A 6 -19.00 46.74 -7.11
CA LEU A 6 -19.89 46.29 -6.03
C LEU A 6 -19.85 44.77 -5.86
N PHE A 7 -20.03 44.01 -6.95
CA PHE A 7 -19.98 42.54 -6.91
C PHE A 7 -18.59 42.02 -6.58
N GLY A 8 -17.52 42.69 -7.02
CA GLY A 8 -16.15 42.35 -6.64
C GLY A 8 -15.92 42.44 -5.13
N ILE A 9 -16.37 43.54 -4.50
CA ILE A 9 -16.26 43.71 -3.04
C ILE A 9 -17.11 42.68 -2.30
N ALA A 10 -18.35 42.46 -2.72
CA ALA A 10 -19.24 41.45 -2.11
C ALA A 10 -18.62 40.04 -2.19
N THR A 11 -18.00 39.70 -3.31
CA THR A 11 -17.31 38.42 -3.51
C THR A 11 -16.16 38.25 -2.52
N ILE A 12 -15.32 39.27 -2.34
CA ILE A 12 -14.21 39.24 -1.37
C ILE A 12 -14.76 39.04 0.05
N VAL A 13 -15.82 39.76 0.44
CA VAL A 13 -16.45 39.63 1.77
C VAL A 13 -16.98 38.22 1.99
N VAL A 14 -17.70 37.65 1.02
CA VAL A 14 -18.22 36.28 1.10
C VAL A 14 -17.09 35.27 1.22
N PHE A 15 -15.99 35.42 0.46
CA PHE A 15 -14.83 34.53 0.58
C PHE A 15 -14.13 34.63 1.94
N LEU A 16 -13.99 35.83 2.50
CA LEU A 16 -13.42 36.03 3.84
C LEU A 16 -14.30 35.37 4.91
N MET A 17 -15.62 35.55 4.83
CA MET A 17 -16.58 34.90 5.73
C MET A 17 -16.53 33.37 5.61
N ALA A 18 -16.59 32.84 4.39
CA ALA A 18 -16.50 31.41 4.14
C ALA A 18 -15.19 30.80 4.66
N ASN A 19 -14.06 31.49 4.46
CA ASN A 19 -12.76 31.03 4.95
C ASN A 19 -12.66 31.06 6.49
N SER A 20 -13.29 32.03 7.17
CA SER A 20 -13.32 32.03 8.64
C SER A 20 -14.20 30.92 9.22
N GLN A 21 -15.23 30.49 8.49
CA GLN A 21 -16.13 29.42 8.90
C GLN A 21 -15.74 28.04 8.36
N SER A 22 -14.70 27.90 7.53
CA SER A 22 -14.34 26.63 6.87
C SER A 22 -13.56 25.63 7.74
N GLY A 23 -13.34 25.96 9.02
CA GLY A 23 -12.65 25.09 9.97
C GLY A 23 -13.35 23.74 10.19
N PHE A 24 -12.59 22.77 10.69
CA PHE A 24 -13.11 21.43 10.99
C PHE A 24 -14.02 21.45 12.22
N SER A 25 -15.04 20.59 12.19
CA SER A 25 -16.03 20.38 13.26
C SER A 25 -16.58 18.96 13.19
N GLU A 26 -17.41 18.54 14.14
CA GLU A 26 -18.07 17.21 14.07
C GLU A 26 -18.93 17.04 12.80
N GLU A 27 -19.55 18.11 12.30
CA GLU A 27 -20.32 18.10 11.05
C GLU A 27 -19.44 18.17 9.79
N ARG A 28 -18.19 18.62 9.93
CA ARG A 28 -17.21 18.72 8.85
C ARG A 28 -15.86 18.21 9.36
N PRO A 29 -15.78 16.89 9.59
CA PRO A 29 -14.65 16.33 10.30
C PRO A 29 -13.38 16.38 9.45
N LYS A 30 -12.24 16.49 10.14
CA LYS A 30 -10.92 16.49 9.52
C LYS A 30 -10.52 15.08 9.09
N PRO A 31 -10.29 14.83 7.79
CA PRO A 31 -9.74 13.56 7.34
C PRO A 31 -8.26 13.47 7.70
N ASN A 32 -7.85 12.36 8.31
CA ASN A 32 -6.44 12.06 8.56
C ASN A 32 -6.12 10.57 8.34
N SER A 33 -4.84 10.25 8.28
CA SER A 33 -4.38 8.92 7.92
C SER A 33 -3.21 8.44 8.76
N LEU A 34 -3.24 7.15 9.07
CA LEU A 34 -2.18 6.43 9.76
C LEU A 34 -2.11 5.00 9.23
N VAL A 35 -0.90 4.57 8.92
CA VAL A 35 -0.61 3.21 8.46
C VAL A 35 0.62 2.72 9.21
N TYR A 36 0.56 1.49 9.70
CA TYR A 36 1.75 0.76 10.10
C TYR A 36 2.26 -0.04 8.90
N PHE A 37 3.52 0.15 8.53
CA PHE A 37 4.16 -0.54 7.43
C PHE A 37 5.36 -1.33 7.96
N PHE A 38 5.43 -2.62 7.66
CA PHE A 38 6.55 -3.49 7.99
C PHE A 38 7.17 -4.08 6.73
N ASP A 39 8.42 -3.73 6.46
CA ASP A 39 9.25 -4.41 5.47
C ASP A 39 9.89 -5.64 6.13
N SER A 40 9.34 -6.81 5.84
CA SER A 40 9.83 -8.07 6.42
C SER A 40 11.17 -8.51 5.84
N ASP A 41 11.55 -8.04 4.65
CA ASP A 41 12.84 -8.36 4.04
C ASP A 41 13.93 -7.53 4.69
N ALA A 42 13.70 -6.22 4.83
CA ALA A 42 14.65 -5.30 5.46
C ALA A 42 14.64 -5.41 7.00
N LYS A 43 13.63 -6.06 7.59
CA LYS A 43 13.34 -6.06 9.03
C LYS A 43 13.24 -4.63 9.58
N GLU A 44 12.44 -3.81 8.92
CA GLU A 44 12.20 -2.42 9.32
C GLU A 44 10.71 -2.09 9.35
N ALA A 45 10.29 -1.32 10.36
CA ALA A 45 8.92 -0.89 10.51
C ALA A 45 8.80 0.64 10.53
N TYR A 46 7.67 1.14 10.04
CA TYR A 46 7.40 2.56 9.85
C TYR A 46 5.94 2.89 10.18
N TRP A 47 5.74 4.04 10.83
CA TRP A 47 4.49 4.77 10.72
C TRP A 47 4.48 5.55 9.41
N ALA A 48 3.36 5.56 8.70
CA ALA A 48 3.20 6.28 7.44
C ALA A 48 1.87 7.03 7.41
N THR A 49 1.86 8.18 6.73
CA THR A 49 0.66 9.00 6.54
C THR A 49 0.62 9.63 5.15
N TYR A 50 -0.59 9.83 4.63
CA TYR A 50 -0.87 10.63 3.43
C TYR A 50 -1.09 12.11 3.75
N ASP A 51 -0.96 12.51 5.01
CA ASP A 51 -1.18 13.88 5.43
C ASP A 51 0.09 14.71 5.31
N LYS A 52 -0.05 15.90 4.72
CA LYS A 52 1.06 16.86 4.59
C LYS A 52 1.46 17.43 5.96
N ILE A 53 0.47 17.63 6.81
CA ILE A 53 0.63 18.30 8.11
C ILE A 53 -0.02 17.38 9.16
N PRO A 54 0.79 16.80 10.07
CA PRO A 54 0.26 16.09 11.24
C PRO A 54 -0.67 16.98 12.05
N ASP A 55 -1.66 16.34 12.66
CA ASP A 55 -2.64 16.93 13.56
C ASP A 55 -2.46 16.38 14.98
N ALA A 56 -3.24 16.88 15.94
CA ALA A 56 -3.10 16.47 17.33
C ALA A 56 -3.17 14.95 17.57
N TRP A 57 -3.82 14.20 16.67
CA TRP A 57 -3.92 12.75 16.76
C TRP A 57 -2.71 12.05 16.12
N THR A 58 -2.38 12.42 14.87
CA THR A 58 -1.26 11.82 14.12
C THR A 58 0.12 12.25 14.62
N ASP A 59 0.27 13.44 15.19
CA ASP A 59 1.57 14.00 15.62
C ASP A 59 2.28 13.11 16.67
N THR A 60 1.51 12.34 17.44
CA THR A 60 2.03 11.35 18.39
C THR A 60 2.91 10.27 17.75
N TYR A 61 2.77 10.03 16.45
CA TYR A 61 3.53 9.03 15.68
C TYR A 61 4.64 9.63 14.82
N PHE A 62 4.69 10.97 14.66
CA PHE A 62 5.61 11.68 13.74
C PHE A 62 6.44 12.77 14.45
N ASN A 63 6.65 12.63 15.75
CA ASN A 63 7.29 13.65 16.61
C ASN A 63 8.83 13.62 16.64
N GLN A 64 9.50 12.77 15.86
CA GLN A 64 10.95 12.66 15.86
C GLN A 64 11.58 13.40 14.66
N PRO A 65 12.46 14.39 14.85
CA PRO A 65 12.82 15.34 13.80
C PRO A 65 13.68 14.86 12.61
N ASN A 66 14.06 13.59 12.43
CA ASN A 66 15.06 13.23 11.40
C ASN A 66 14.89 11.87 10.69
N ASP A 67 13.72 11.24 10.74
CA ASP A 67 13.51 9.88 10.18
C ASP A 67 12.47 9.81 9.06
N THR A 68 12.31 10.91 8.29
CA THR A 68 11.60 10.87 7.00
C THR A 68 12.42 10.07 6.00
N VAL A 69 12.33 8.74 6.08
CA VAL A 69 13.00 7.86 5.14
C VAL A 69 12.29 7.96 3.79
N ASN A 70 13.03 8.35 2.76
CA ASN A 70 12.66 8.31 1.33
C ASN A 70 12.21 6.90 0.83
N ALA A 71 12.01 5.91 1.70
CA ALA A 71 11.96 4.49 1.38
C ALA A 71 10.59 3.97 0.95
N LEU A 72 9.46 4.59 1.33
CA LEU A 72 8.13 4.11 0.93
C LEU A 72 7.61 4.85 -0.29
N LYS A 73 8.19 4.57 -1.46
CA LYS A 73 7.72 5.11 -2.76
C LYS A 73 6.59 4.29 -3.39
N THR A 74 6.22 3.15 -2.81
CA THR A 74 5.14 2.31 -3.32
C THR A 74 3.82 3.07 -3.28
N VAL A 75 3.24 3.29 -4.46
CA VAL A 75 1.89 3.83 -4.59
C VAL A 75 0.93 2.65 -4.54
N PHE A 76 0.13 2.56 -3.48
CA PHE A 76 -0.94 1.57 -3.35
C PHE A 76 -2.17 1.97 -4.17
N GLY A 77 -2.98 0.98 -4.55
CA GLY A 77 -4.22 1.20 -5.28
C GLY A 77 -5.16 2.09 -4.48
N SER A 78 -5.37 3.30 -4.96
CA SER A 78 -6.18 4.36 -4.36
C SER A 78 -6.83 5.15 -5.49
N LYS A 79 -7.92 5.87 -5.20
CA LYS A 79 -8.66 6.61 -6.24
C LYS A 79 -7.79 7.62 -6.98
N TYR A 80 -6.79 8.18 -6.28
CA TYR A 80 -5.97 9.29 -6.76
C TYR A 80 -4.50 8.93 -7.00
N GLY A 81 -4.12 7.66 -6.82
CA GLY A 81 -2.73 7.23 -7.04
C GLY A 81 -1.71 7.94 -6.15
N THR A 82 -2.08 8.27 -4.92
CA THR A 82 -1.24 9.06 -4.02
C THR A 82 -0.25 8.17 -3.27
N ALA A 83 1.02 8.59 -3.21
CA ALA A 83 2.03 8.02 -2.33
C ALA A 83 1.87 8.53 -0.87
N PHE A 84 2.50 7.85 0.08
CA PHE A 84 2.67 8.41 1.43
C PHE A 84 3.43 9.73 1.38
N THR A 85 3.02 10.67 2.22
CA THR A 85 3.64 11.99 2.30
C THR A 85 4.71 12.05 3.39
N LYS A 86 4.51 11.32 4.48
CA LYS A 86 5.48 11.24 5.60
C LYS A 86 5.57 9.81 6.11
N THR A 87 6.77 9.47 6.55
CA THR A 87 7.12 8.21 7.19
C THR A 87 7.97 8.50 8.42
N GLN A 88 7.87 7.64 9.43
CA GLN A 88 8.67 7.70 10.65
C GLN A 88 9.02 6.28 11.06
N LYS A 89 10.31 5.98 11.26
CA LYS A 89 10.74 4.65 11.69
C LYS A 89 10.17 4.32 13.07
N THR A 90 9.80 3.05 13.29
CA THR A 90 9.23 2.58 14.55
C THR A 90 9.65 1.13 14.86
N TYR A 91 9.22 0.63 16.02
CA TYR A 91 9.52 -0.74 16.45
C TYR A 91 8.70 -1.77 15.70
N ILE A 92 9.34 -2.90 15.41
CA ILE A 92 8.69 -4.05 14.79
C ILE A 92 7.73 -4.68 15.82
N LYS A 93 6.45 -4.76 15.45
CA LYS A 93 5.44 -5.52 16.19
C LYS A 93 5.57 -7.01 15.87
N PRO A 94 5.22 -7.91 16.81
CA PRO A 94 5.30 -9.36 16.61
C PRO A 94 4.12 -9.86 15.75
N ILE A 95 3.99 -9.33 14.53
CA ILE A 95 3.01 -9.76 13.53
C ILE A 95 3.54 -10.96 12.76
N LYS A 96 2.65 -11.92 12.46
CA LYS A 96 3.00 -13.09 11.66
C LYS A 96 3.15 -12.68 10.19
N GLU A 97 4.30 -12.99 9.61
CA GLU A 97 4.61 -12.76 8.20
C GLU A 97 3.88 -13.77 7.30
N PRO A 98 3.63 -13.43 6.01
CA PRO A 98 3.16 -14.40 5.03
C PRO A 98 4.14 -15.55 4.85
N PHE A 99 3.57 -16.72 4.56
CA PHE A 99 4.30 -17.89 4.08
C PHE A 99 4.25 -17.91 2.55
N ILE A 100 5.41 -18.07 1.91
CA ILE A 100 5.53 -18.11 0.45
C ILE A 100 6.11 -19.47 0.06
N GLU A 101 5.48 -20.15 -0.89
CA GLU A 101 5.85 -21.48 -1.35
C GLU A 101 5.84 -21.53 -2.88
N VAL A 102 6.82 -22.21 -3.48
CA VAL A 102 6.85 -22.49 -4.92
C VAL A 102 6.26 -23.87 -5.14
N HIS A 103 5.16 -23.94 -5.89
CA HIS A 103 4.47 -25.20 -6.19
C HIS A 103 4.93 -25.82 -7.51
N ASN A 104 5.37 -24.98 -8.44
CA ASN A 104 5.90 -25.43 -9.72
C ASN A 104 7.04 -24.52 -10.16
N ASP A 105 8.13 -25.13 -10.60
CA ASP A 105 9.22 -24.47 -11.30
C ASP A 105 9.78 -25.43 -12.35
N THR A 106 9.63 -25.11 -13.62
CA THR A 106 10.08 -25.98 -14.71
C THR A 106 10.45 -25.17 -15.93
N ILE A 107 11.50 -25.59 -16.64
CA ILE A 107 11.92 -24.98 -17.90
C ILE A 107 11.55 -25.89 -19.07
N ILE A 108 10.83 -25.36 -20.05
CA ILE A 108 10.44 -26.05 -21.29
C ILE A 108 10.68 -25.10 -22.46
N ASN A 109 11.49 -25.49 -23.43
CA ASN A 109 11.78 -24.71 -24.64
C ASN A 109 12.16 -23.25 -24.34
N ASP A 110 13.16 -23.05 -23.48
CA ASP A 110 13.68 -21.73 -23.05
C ASP A 110 12.67 -20.82 -22.31
N LEU A 111 11.53 -21.36 -21.88
CA LEU A 111 10.58 -20.69 -21.01
C LEU A 111 10.54 -21.36 -19.64
N ARG A 112 10.69 -20.57 -18.58
CA ARG A 112 10.50 -20.99 -17.19
C ARG A 112 9.04 -20.76 -16.80
N TYR A 113 8.41 -21.78 -16.22
CA TYR A 113 7.03 -21.77 -15.75
C TYR A 113 7.03 -21.89 -14.23
N LEU A 114 6.47 -20.88 -13.56
CA LEU A 114 6.49 -20.76 -12.11
C LEU A 114 5.06 -20.68 -11.57
N SER A 115 4.81 -21.34 -10.43
CA SER A 115 3.61 -21.15 -9.61
C SER A 115 4.01 -20.86 -8.18
N VAL A 116 3.64 -19.68 -7.68
CA VAL A 116 4.00 -19.16 -6.36
C VAL A 116 2.74 -18.94 -5.55
N TYR A 117 2.70 -19.54 -4.36
CA TYR A 117 1.61 -19.44 -3.41
C TYR A 117 2.00 -18.55 -2.25
N VAL A 118 1.12 -17.62 -1.86
CA VAL A 118 1.29 -16.75 -0.70
C VAL A 118 0.11 -16.95 0.24
N SER A 119 0.41 -17.49 1.42
CA SER A 119 -0.58 -17.80 2.45
C SER A 119 -0.47 -16.84 3.65
N PRO A 120 -1.54 -16.10 3.98
CA PRO A 120 -1.56 -15.22 5.13
C PRO A 120 -1.51 -16.03 6.42
N GLN A 121 -0.78 -15.52 7.40
CA GLN A 121 -0.71 -16.10 8.76
C GLN A 121 -1.49 -15.28 9.79
N ARG A 122 -2.30 -14.33 9.29
CA ARG A 122 -3.14 -13.38 10.03
C ARG A 122 -4.35 -13.00 9.17
N LEU A 123 -5.28 -12.22 9.72
CA LEU A 123 -6.35 -11.64 8.91
C LEU A 123 -5.75 -10.66 7.89
N VAL A 124 -6.06 -10.87 6.61
CA VAL A 124 -5.66 -10.00 5.50
C VAL A 124 -6.89 -9.69 4.67
N ASN A 125 -7.10 -8.41 4.36
CA ASN A 125 -8.24 -7.95 3.58
C ASN A 125 -7.89 -7.75 2.11
N ARG A 126 -6.61 -7.52 1.81
CA ARG A 126 -6.17 -7.13 0.48
C ARG A 126 -4.71 -7.51 0.25
N TYR A 127 -4.43 -8.01 -0.95
CA TYR A 127 -3.10 -8.17 -1.49
C TYR A 127 -2.84 -7.12 -2.56
N GLU A 128 -1.66 -6.52 -2.56
CA GLU A 128 -1.11 -5.91 -3.76
C GLU A 128 0.19 -6.58 -4.14
N VAL A 129 0.37 -6.84 -5.43
CA VAL A 129 1.55 -7.50 -5.96
C VAL A 129 2.21 -6.60 -6.96
N PHE A 130 3.52 -6.46 -6.82
CA PHE A 130 4.36 -5.66 -7.71
C PHE A 130 5.52 -6.50 -8.20
N ALA A 131 5.81 -6.40 -9.49
CA ALA A 131 7.12 -6.79 -10.00
C ALA A 131 8.15 -5.77 -9.52
N LYS A 132 9.37 -6.21 -9.21
CA LYS A 132 10.48 -5.31 -8.86
C LYS A 132 10.84 -4.38 -10.02
N GLU A 133 10.72 -4.88 -11.24
CA GLU A 133 10.99 -4.16 -12.49
C GLU A 133 10.12 -4.71 -13.62
N LYS A 134 10.34 -4.22 -14.85
CA LYS A 134 9.60 -4.67 -16.02
C LYS A 134 10.12 -6.04 -16.49
N TYR A 135 9.33 -7.09 -16.29
CA TYR A 135 9.61 -8.45 -16.77
C TYR A 135 8.86 -8.81 -18.06
N HIS A 136 9.37 -9.80 -18.81
CA HIS A 136 8.78 -10.28 -20.06
C HIS A 136 7.85 -11.49 -19.87
N PHE A 137 6.79 -11.30 -19.08
CA PHE A 137 5.77 -12.34 -18.86
C PHE A 137 5.16 -12.80 -20.19
N LYS A 138 5.28 -14.10 -20.48
CA LYS A 138 4.61 -14.78 -21.61
C LYS A 138 3.22 -15.26 -21.24
N SER A 139 3.04 -15.63 -19.98
CA SER A 139 1.74 -15.86 -19.35
C SER A 139 1.75 -15.29 -17.94
N LEU A 140 0.58 -14.87 -17.47
CA LEU A 140 0.38 -14.46 -16.09
C LEU A 140 -1.07 -14.73 -15.69
N LYS A 141 -1.24 -15.36 -14.54
CA LYS A 141 -2.53 -15.66 -13.95
C LYS A 141 -2.44 -15.48 -12.44
N VAL A 142 -3.47 -14.87 -11.86
CA VAL A 142 -3.59 -14.71 -10.40
C VAL A 142 -4.93 -15.29 -9.97
N ASN A 143 -4.92 -16.23 -9.02
CA ASN A 143 -6.10 -16.98 -8.55
C ASN A 143 -7.04 -17.40 -9.70
N GLY A 144 -6.51 -18.12 -10.70
CA GLY A 144 -7.33 -18.57 -11.84
C GLY A 144 -7.58 -17.51 -12.93
N THR A 145 -7.38 -16.22 -12.66
CA THR A 145 -7.69 -15.13 -13.61
C THR A 145 -6.48 -14.79 -14.47
N THR A 146 -6.59 -14.97 -15.78
CA THR A 146 -5.51 -14.65 -16.75
C THR A 146 -5.42 -13.14 -17.00
N PHE A 147 -4.19 -12.62 -17.00
CA PHE A 147 -3.88 -11.23 -17.29
C PHE A 147 -3.35 -11.07 -18.72
N ASN A 148 -3.66 -9.94 -19.35
CA ASN A 148 -3.00 -9.56 -20.60
C ASN A 148 -1.61 -9.01 -20.27
N THR A 149 -0.56 -9.77 -20.61
CA THR A 149 0.82 -9.39 -20.30
C THR A 149 1.32 -8.20 -21.13
N GLU A 150 0.72 -7.94 -22.30
CA GLU A 150 1.10 -6.80 -23.16
C GLU A 150 0.72 -5.45 -22.54
N SER A 151 -0.33 -5.41 -21.71
CA SER A 151 -0.83 -4.19 -21.08
C SER A 151 -0.40 -3.99 -19.61
N LEU A 152 0.22 -5.01 -19.00
CA LEU A 152 0.49 -5.08 -17.56
C LEU A 152 1.36 -3.93 -17.01
N PHE A 153 2.31 -3.45 -17.82
CA PHE A 153 3.28 -2.41 -17.45
C PHE A 153 3.21 -1.18 -18.37
N THR A 154 1.99 -0.81 -18.79
CA THR A 154 1.74 0.39 -19.61
C THR A 154 1.95 1.70 -18.85
N ASN A 155 2.02 1.62 -17.53
CA ASN A 155 2.31 2.69 -16.60
C ASN A 155 3.44 2.25 -15.64
N ASP A 156 4.25 3.19 -15.17
CA ASP A 156 5.47 2.96 -14.36
C ASP A 156 5.21 2.36 -12.95
N SER A 157 4.02 1.81 -12.70
CA SER A 157 3.63 1.30 -11.39
C SER A 157 4.13 -0.10 -11.08
N TYR A 158 4.65 -0.86 -12.06
CA TYR A 158 5.01 -2.29 -12.00
C TYR A 158 4.02 -3.17 -11.21
N ARG A 159 2.77 -2.71 -11.03
CA ARG A 159 1.75 -3.40 -10.27
C ARG A 159 1.18 -4.51 -11.14
N ILE A 160 1.21 -5.73 -10.61
CA ILE A 160 0.58 -6.89 -11.23
C ILE A 160 -0.91 -6.91 -10.92
N CYS A 161 -1.26 -6.84 -9.64
CA CYS A 161 -2.67 -6.90 -9.24
C CYS A 161 -2.94 -6.18 -7.92
N ASN A 162 -4.23 -5.90 -7.74
CA ASN A 162 -4.84 -5.47 -6.49
C ASN A 162 -6.01 -6.41 -6.21
N TYR A 163 -5.83 -7.32 -5.25
CA TYR A 163 -6.75 -8.41 -4.98
C TYR A 163 -7.40 -8.23 -3.59
N PHE A 164 -8.72 -8.12 -3.55
CA PHE A 164 -9.49 -8.05 -2.30
C PHE A 164 -9.89 -9.45 -1.85
N VAL A 165 -9.49 -9.82 -0.64
CA VAL A 165 -9.73 -11.16 -0.08
C VAL A 165 -11.19 -11.30 0.30
N ALA A 166 -11.89 -12.25 -0.32
CA ALA A 166 -13.29 -12.57 0.00
C ALA A 166 -13.42 -13.88 0.80
N ARG A 167 -12.95 -14.98 0.23
CA ARG A 167 -12.98 -16.33 0.85
C ARG A 167 -11.69 -17.12 0.67
N ASP A 168 -10.78 -16.63 -0.17
CA ASP A 168 -9.58 -17.35 -0.56
C ASP A 168 -8.60 -17.40 0.62
N LYS A 169 -7.97 -18.55 0.79
CA LYS A 169 -6.99 -18.80 1.86
C LYS A 169 -5.56 -18.46 1.45
N TYR A 170 -5.33 -18.17 0.17
CA TYR A 170 -4.02 -17.88 -0.39
C TYR A 170 -4.16 -17.07 -1.68
N LEU A 171 -3.04 -16.47 -2.09
CA LEU A 171 -2.85 -15.88 -3.40
C LEU A 171 -1.93 -16.81 -4.21
N GLU A 172 -2.40 -17.31 -5.33
CA GLU A 172 -1.62 -18.09 -6.29
C GLU A 172 -1.28 -17.20 -7.49
N ILE A 173 -0.01 -17.18 -7.86
CA ILE A 173 0.49 -16.51 -9.06
C ILE A 173 1.19 -17.53 -9.94
N GLU A 174 0.59 -17.80 -11.09
CA GLU A 174 1.15 -18.65 -12.13
C GLU A 174 1.66 -17.76 -13.27
N PHE A 175 2.90 -17.95 -13.71
CA PHE A 175 3.45 -17.18 -14.82
C PHE A 175 4.52 -17.92 -15.59
N SER A 176 4.85 -17.40 -16.76
CA SER A 176 6.02 -17.84 -17.52
C SER A 176 6.84 -16.68 -18.04
N VAL A 177 8.16 -16.86 -18.08
CA VAL A 177 9.16 -15.88 -18.53
C VAL A 177 10.28 -16.58 -19.30
N PRO A 178 11.08 -15.88 -20.11
CA PRO A 178 12.34 -16.41 -20.63
C PRO A 178 13.18 -17.04 -19.51
N ALA A 179 13.77 -18.22 -19.75
CA ALA A 179 14.48 -18.98 -18.71
C ALA A 179 15.66 -18.22 -18.07
N SER A 180 16.24 -17.27 -18.80
CA SER A 180 17.33 -16.41 -18.32
C SER A 180 16.86 -15.21 -17.48
N GLU A 181 15.55 -14.96 -17.40
CA GLU A 181 15.00 -13.80 -16.69
C GLU A 181 14.67 -14.18 -15.24
N GLU A 182 15.39 -13.60 -14.30
CA GLU A 182 15.14 -13.76 -12.86
C GLU A 182 14.05 -12.79 -12.39
N VAL A 183 12.98 -13.32 -11.80
CA VAL A 183 11.81 -12.56 -11.39
C VAL A 183 11.83 -12.35 -9.88
N THR A 184 11.72 -11.10 -9.45
CA THR A 184 11.42 -10.74 -8.06
C THR A 184 10.04 -10.12 -7.95
N LEU A 185 9.19 -10.71 -7.11
CA LEU A 185 7.85 -10.22 -6.79
C LEU A 185 7.82 -9.67 -5.36
N ASN A 186 7.19 -8.50 -5.19
CA ASN A 186 6.90 -7.91 -3.90
C ASN A 186 5.42 -8.12 -3.57
N PHE A 187 5.15 -8.79 -2.47
CA PHE A 187 3.81 -9.02 -1.94
C PHE A 187 3.54 -8.07 -0.78
N PHE A 188 2.40 -7.39 -0.85
CA PHE A 188 1.93 -6.53 0.22
C PHE A 188 0.62 -7.08 0.81
N GLU A 189 0.68 -7.56 2.04
CA GLU A 189 -0.50 -7.95 2.81
C GLU A 189 -1.05 -6.76 3.59
N ILE A 190 -2.28 -6.38 3.29
CA ILE A 190 -2.96 -5.22 3.88
C ILE A 190 -4.16 -5.71 4.68
N SER A 191 -4.20 -5.33 5.96
CA SER A 191 -5.37 -5.49 6.82
C SER A 191 -5.83 -4.13 7.34
N TYR A 192 -7.12 -3.98 7.61
CA TYR A 192 -7.75 -2.73 8.08
C TYR A 192 -8.14 -2.81 9.56
N ASP A 193 -7.25 -3.36 10.37
CA ASP A 193 -7.45 -3.62 11.79
C ASP A 193 -6.52 -2.79 12.68
N LEU A 194 -5.81 -1.78 12.14
CA LEU A 194 -4.79 -1.04 12.90
C LEU A 194 -5.31 -0.45 14.22
N LEU A 195 -6.56 0.04 14.22
CA LEU A 195 -7.16 0.70 15.39
C LEU A 195 -7.72 -0.29 16.42
N ASP A 196 -8.02 -1.52 16.00
CA ASP A 196 -8.71 -2.54 16.82
C ASP A 196 -7.80 -3.75 17.10
N ASN A 197 -6.52 -3.68 16.74
CA ASN A 197 -5.55 -4.75 16.89
C ASN A 197 -4.68 -4.55 18.13
N ASP A 198 -4.75 -5.51 19.05
CA ASP A 198 -4.08 -5.48 20.37
C ASP A 198 -2.55 -5.30 20.32
N LEU A 199 -1.90 -5.53 19.16
CA LEU A 199 -0.47 -5.27 19.00
C LEU A 199 -0.14 -3.78 18.93
N TYR A 200 -1.14 -2.95 18.68
CA TYR A 200 -1.03 -1.52 18.45
C TYR A 200 -1.84 -0.77 19.52
N ASP A 201 -1.17 0.16 20.19
CA ASP A 201 -1.82 1.07 21.14
C ASP A 201 -2.14 2.38 20.41
N VAL A 202 -3.06 2.32 19.45
CA VAL A 202 -3.50 3.48 18.67
C VAL A 202 -4.74 4.06 19.32
N LYS A 203 -4.60 5.29 19.86
CA LYS A 203 -5.74 5.98 20.48
C LYS A 203 -6.86 6.19 19.46
N PRO A 204 -8.15 6.11 19.86
CA PRO A 204 -9.25 6.54 19.03
C PRO A 204 -9.13 8.02 18.62
N ARG A 205 -9.66 8.34 17.44
CA ARG A 205 -9.79 9.73 16.97
C ARG A 205 -10.78 10.51 17.83
N SER A 206 -10.61 11.83 17.87
CA SER A 206 -11.66 12.73 18.37
C SER A 206 -12.86 12.76 17.40
N LYS A 207 -14.02 13.18 17.89
CA LYS A 207 -15.28 13.17 17.12
C LYS A 207 -15.29 14.09 15.90
N ASP A 208 -14.41 15.10 15.89
CA ASP A 208 -14.20 16.04 14.79
C ASP A 208 -13.20 15.53 13.76
N MET A 209 -12.78 14.26 13.83
CA MET A 209 -11.85 13.64 12.88
C MET A 209 -12.45 12.36 12.27
N ILE A 210 -12.10 12.09 11.02
CA ILE A 210 -12.48 10.86 10.31
C ILE A 210 -11.28 10.23 9.61
N PRO A 211 -11.34 8.92 9.31
CA PRO A 211 -10.39 8.29 8.41
C PRO A 211 -10.36 9.01 7.05
N LYS A 212 -9.17 9.24 6.51
CA LYS A 212 -8.99 9.81 5.18
C LYS A 212 -9.57 8.87 4.12
N PRO A 213 -10.54 9.32 3.32
CA PRO A 213 -11.18 8.46 2.35
C PRO A 213 -10.28 8.21 1.13
N PHE A 214 -10.57 7.12 0.41
CA PHE A 214 -9.99 6.78 -0.90
C PHE A 214 -8.50 6.45 -0.95
N VAL A 215 -7.86 6.23 0.19
CA VAL A 215 -6.47 5.74 0.32
C VAL A 215 -6.43 4.49 1.21
N VAL A 216 -5.33 3.74 1.20
CA VAL A 216 -5.12 2.63 2.15
C VAL A 216 -4.88 3.24 3.53
N ASN A 217 -5.90 3.27 4.38
CA ASN A 217 -5.82 3.94 5.67
C ASN A 217 -6.20 3.00 6.81
N ASP A 218 -5.81 3.36 8.03
CA ASP A 218 -6.08 2.61 9.25
C ASP A 218 -5.65 1.15 9.09
N ALA A 219 -4.48 0.98 8.48
CA ALA A 219 -4.04 -0.29 7.93
C ALA A 219 -2.71 -0.76 8.51
N VAL A 220 -2.56 -2.08 8.55
CA VAL A 220 -1.31 -2.79 8.82
C VAL A 220 -0.85 -3.44 7.51
N ILE A 221 0.28 -2.98 6.99
CA ILE A 221 0.89 -3.45 5.74
C ILE A 221 2.14 -4.26 6.07
N ILE A 222 2.23 -5.49 5.54
CA ILE A 222 3.48 -6.26 5.52
C ILE A 222 3.94 -6.37 4.07
N LYS A 223 5.19 -5.96 3.79
CA LYS A 223 5.88 -6.25 2.54
C LYS A 223 6.76 -7.48 2.73
N LYS A 224 6.69 -8.43 1.80
CA LYS A 224 7.60 -9.56 1.68
C LYS A 224 7.93 -9.82 0.22
N SER A 225 9.19 -10.11 -0.07
CA SER A 225 9.63 -10.38 -1.43
C SER A 225 9.89 -11.86 -1.65
N TRP A 226 9.72 -12.30 -2.89
CA TRP A 226 10.16 -13.61 -3.36
C TRP A 226 10.97 -13.41 -4.64
N SER A 227 12.06 -14.16 -4.79
CA SER A 227 12.92 -14.15 -5.99
C SER A 227 13.06 -15.55 -6.54
N SER A 228 12.91 -15.68 -7.86
CA SER A 228 13.10 -16.94 -8.57
C SER A 228 14.56 -17.43 -8.58
N SER A 229 15.51 -16.62 -8.10
CA SER A 229 16.93 -16.99 -7.94
C SER A 229 17.28 -17.59 -6.58
N ASN A 230 16.39 -17.49 -5.59
CA ASN A 230 16.66 -17.93 -4.21
C ASN A 230 16.04 -19.29 -3.87
N ASP A 231 15.71 -20.12 -4.87
CA ASP A 231 15.04 -21.40 -4.61
C ASP A 231 16.01 -22.45 -4.02
N PRO A 232 15.76 -23.02 -2.83
CA PRO A 232 16.68 -23.95 -2.15
C PRO A 232 16.87 -25.32 -2.84
N HIS A 233 16.29 -25.52 -4.02
CA HIS A 233 16.42 -26.78 -4.77
C HIS A 233 17.78 -26.93 -5.50
N GLU A 234 18.66 -25.94 -5.43
CA GLU A 234 20.10 -26.13 -5.62
C GLU A 234 20.77 -26.40 -4.27
N ASN A 235 20.67 -27.63 -3.77
CA ASN A 235 21.66 -28.18 -2.84
C ASN A 235 22.15 -29.51 -3.42
N PRO A 236 23.45 -29.63 -3.76
CA PRO A 236 24.02 -30.78 -4.48
C PRO A 236 23.96 -32.09 -3.70
#